data_AF-A0A9D3P3J7-F1
#
_entry.id   AF-A0A9D3P3J7-F1
#
_cell.length_a   1.000
_cell.length_b   1.000
_cell.length_c   1.000
_cell.angle_alpha   90.00
_cell.angle_beta   90.00
_cell.angle_gamma   90.00
#
_symmetry.space_group_name_H-M   'P 1'
#
loop_
_entity.id
_entity.type
_entity.pdbx_description
1 polymer ?
#
loop_
_entity_poly.entity_id
_entity_poly.type
_entity_poly.pdbx_seq_one_letter_code
_entity_poly.pdbx_strand_id
1 'polypeptide(L)'
;MSVPMETQLQSIFEDVVKTEVIEEAFAGMFMDTPEDERTKLISCLGAFRQYWGSLPQDSHEQCVQWIVRFIHSQHSPKRISFLYDCLAMAVETSLLPPK
;
A
#
# COMPACT_ATOMS: atom_id res chain seq x y z
N MET A 1 6.21 -24.71 3.62
CA MET A 1 4.81 -24.40 3.24
C MET A 1 4.79 -22.95 2.80
N SER A 2 4.34 -22.65 1.58
CA SER A 2 4.21 -21.26 1.13
C SER A 2 3.15 -20.57 1.99
N VAL A 3 3.43 -19.34 2.42
CA VAL A 3 2.43 -18.54 3.14
C VAL A 3 1.34 -18.14 2.14
N PRO A 4 0.05 -18.24 2.49
CA PRO A 4 -1.04 -17.82 1.60
C PRO A 4 -0.90 -16.36 1.18
N MET A 5 -1.29 -16.04 -0.06
CA MET A 5 -1.19 -14.68 -0.61
C MET A 5 -1.85 -13.63 0.28
N GLU A 6 -3.06 -13.95 0.74
CA GLU A 6 -3.84 -13.06 1.62
C GLU A 6 -3.11 -12.73 2.92
N THR A 7 -2.39 -13.70 3.50
CA THR A 7 -1.62 -13.48 4.73
C THR A 7 -0.39 -12.60 4.48
N GLN A 8 0.27 -12.76 3.34
CA GLN A 8 1.39 -11.90 2.94
C GLN A 8 0.91 -10.46 2.69
N LEU A 9 -0.17 -10.30 1.92
CA LEU A 9 -0.76 -8.99 1.66
C LEU A 9 -1.27 -8.34 2.95
N GLN A 10 -1.91 -9.09 3.84
CA GLN A 10 -2.34 -8.61 5.15
C GLN A 10 -1.16 -8.02 5.93
N SER A 11 -0.05 -8.76 6.05
CA SER A 11 1.14 -8.28 6.76
C SER A 11 1.68 -6.99 6.13
N ILE A 12 1.83 -6.95 4.81
CA ILE A 12 2.37 -5.79 4.10
C ILE A 12 1.50 -4.55 4.34
N PHE A 13 0.19 -4.67 4.13
CA PHE A 13 -0.72 -3.53 4.22
C PHE A 13 -1.02 -3.11 5.67
N GLU A 14 -0.97 -4.03 6.64
CA GLU A 14 -0.99 -3.66 8.05
C GLU A 14 0.21 -2.82 8.45
N ASP A 15 1.40 -3.13 7.97
CA ASP A 15 2.61 -2.37 8.28
C ASP A 15 2.59 -0.98 7.62
N VAL A 16 2.05 -0.88 6.40
CA VAL A 16 1.77 0.42 5.73
C VAL A 16 0.81 1.26 6.58
N VAL A 17 -0.28 0.66 7.05
CA VAL A 17 -1.25 1.35 7.92
C VAL A 17 -0.63 1.76 9.26
N LYS A 18 0.20 0.91 9.88
CA LYS A 18 0.89 1.25 11.14
C LYS A 18 1.83 2.43 10.95
N THR A 19 2.59 2.43 9.85
CA THR A 19 3.50 3.54 9.51
C THR A 19 2.72 4.83 9.36
N GLU A 20 1.58 4.81 8.65
CA GLU A 20 0.71 5.98 8.52
C GLU A 20 0.21 6.52 9.86
N VAL A 21 -0.22 5.62 10.75
CA VAL A 21 -0.71 6.02 12.08
C VAL A 21 0.38 6.67 12.93
N ILE A 22 1.61 6.18 12.84
CA ILE A 22 2.76 6.77 13.55
C ILE A 22 3.06 8.16 12.98
N GLU A 23 3.16 8.28 11.65
CA GLU A 23 3.38 9.57 10.99
C GLU A 23 2.28 10.59 11.31
N GLU A 24 1.01 10.16 11.34
CA GLU A 24 -0.11 11.04 11.74
C GLU A 24 0.02 11.49 13.21
N ALA A 25 0.43 10.61 14.12
CA ALA A 25 0.61 10.92 15.54
C ALA A 25 1.79 11.87 15.80
N PHE A 26 2.81 11.86 14.93
CA PHE A 26 4.02 12.67 15.04
C PHE A 26 4.20 13.63 13.85
N ALA A 27 3.09 14.11 13.28
CA ALA A 27 3.11 15.01 12.13
C ALA A 27 3.99 16.25 12.42
N GLY A 28 4.85 16.61 11.46
CA GLY A 28 5.84 17.70 11.58
C GLY A 28 7.22 17.29 12.14
N MET A 29 7.48 16.00 12.37
CA MET A 29 8.85 15.50 12.64
C MET A 29 9.61 15.07 11.38
N PHE A 30 8.93 14.57 10.35
CA PHE A 30 9.58 13.85 9.25
C PHE A 30 9.20 14.34 7.84
N MET A 31 8.03 14.93 7.63
CA MET A 31 7.47 15.20 6.29
C MET A 31 6.83 16.59 6.27
N ASP A 32 7.52 17.59 5.70
CA ASP A 32 7.06 19.00 5.68
C ASP A 32 6.82 19.53 4.25
N THR A 33 7.18 18.76 3.22
CA THR A 33 7.03 19.17 1.82
C THR A 33 6.21 18.17 0.99
N PRO A 34 5.60 18.60 -0.13
CA PRO A 34 4.91 17.69 -1.06
C PRO A 34 5.82 16.59 -1.65
N GLU A 35 7.12 16.85 -1.82
CA GLU A 35 8.08 15.82 -2.24
C GLU A 35 8.26 14.73 -1.17
N ASP A 36 8.17 15.09 0.11
CA ASP A 36 8.25 14.14 1.22
C ASP A 36 7.03 13.22 1.21
N GLU A 37 5.82 13.75 1.01
CA GLU A 37 4.58 12.96 0.88
C GLU A 37 4.67 11.93 -0.25
N ARG A 38 5.19 12.34 -1.42
CA ARG A 38 5.43 11.42 -2.53
C ARG A 38 6.43 10.33 -2.15
N THR A 39 7.52 10.70 -1.50
CA THR A 39 8.58 9.77 -1.07
C THR A 39 8.05 8.76 -0.04
N LYS A 40 7.17 9.20 0.86
CA LYS A 40 6.46 8.35 1.83
C LYS A 40 5.59 7.31 1.14
N LEU A 41 4.76 7.72 0.17
CA LEU A 41 3.92 6.78 -0.59
C LEU A 41 4.76 5.73 -1.32
N ILE A 42 5.84 6.15 -2.00
CA ILE A 42 6.77 5.24 -2.68
C ILE A 42 7.41 4.27 -1.68
N SER A 43 7.82 4.76 -0.50
CA SER A 43 8.45 3.96 0.55
C SER A 43 7.48 2.93 1.13
N CYS A 44 6.23 3.31 1.38
CA CYS A 44 5.17 2.39 1.84
C CYS A 44 4.92 1.25 0.85
N LEU A 45 5.06 1.51 -0.45
CA LEU A 45 4.91 0.51 -1.50
C LEU A 45 6.15 -0.39 -1.68
N GLY A 46 7.26 -0.14 -0.98
CA GLY A 46 8.52 -0.87 -1.18
C GLY A 46 8.38 -2.40 -0.99
N ALA A 47 7.76 -2.82 0.11
CA ALA A 47 7.51 -4.24 0.38
C ALA A 47 6.49 -4.84 -0.60
N PHE A 48 5.43 -4.09 -0.92
CA PHE A 48 4.44 -4.51 -1.91
C PHE A 48 5.06 -4.69 -3.29
N ARG A 49 5.95 -3.80 -3.72
CA ARG A 49 6.66 -3.89 -5.00
C ARG A 49 7.47 -5.17 -5.13
N GLN A 50 8.20 -5.53 -4.07
CA GLN A 50 8.96 -6.78 -4.04
C GLN A 50 8.04 -7.99 -4.11
N TYR A 51 6.93 -7.96 -3.36
CA TYR A 51 5.95 -9.03 -3.37
C TYR A 51 5.28 -9.19 -4.74
N TRP A 52 4.80 -8.10 -5.32
CA TRP A 52 4.18 -8.05 -6.65
C TRP A 52 5.08 -8.64 -7.73
N GLY A 53 6.37 -8.27 -7.74
CA GLY A 53 7.35 -8.81 -8.69
C GLY A 53 7.63 -10.30 -8.54
N SER A 54 7.30 -10.90 -7.39
CA SER A 54 7.42 -12.34 -7.14
C SER A 54 6.15 -13.12 -7.52
N LEU A 55 5.03 -12.45 -7.75
CA LEU A 55 3.75 -13.09 -8.06
C LEU A 55 3.67 -13.49 -9.54
N PRO A 56 3.15 -14.70 -9.86
CA PRO A 56 2.74 -15.04 -11.22
C PRO A 56 1.69 -14.07 -11.74
N GLN A 57 1.69 -13.80 -13.06
CA GLN A 57 0.73 -12.88 -13.68
C GLN A 57 -0.73 -13.31 -13.45
N ASP A 58 -1.03 -14.61 -13.47
CA ASP A 58 -2.38 -15.12 -13.21
C ASP A 58 -2.89 -14.81 -11.78
N SER A 59 -1.99 -14.48 -10.86
CA SER A 59 -2.31 -14.08 -9.48
C SER A 59 -2.50 -12.57 -9.31
N HIS A 60 -2.18 -11.76 -10.31
CA HIS A 60 -2.20 -10.30 -10.23
C HIS A 60 -3.63 -9.76 -10.02
N GLU A 61 -4.61 -10.31 -10.73
CA GLU A 61 -6.01 -9.91 -10.57
C GLU A 61 -6.51 -10.18 -9.14
N GLN A 62 -6.24 -11.39 -8.63
CA GLN A 62 -6.63 -11.76 -7.27
C GLN A 62 -5.96 -10.86 -6.23
N CYS A 63 -4.68 -10.53 -6.43
CA CYS A 63 -3.92 -9.63 -5.56
C CYS A 63 -4.57 -8.24 -5.51
N VAL A 64 -4.88 -7.63 -6.65
CA VAL A 64 -5.54 -6.31 -6.72
C VAL A 64 -6.94 -6.35 -6.10
N GLN A 65 -7.73 -7.37 -6.40
CA GLN A 65 -9.06 -7.54 -5.80
C GLN A 65 -8.99 -7.65 -4.28
N TRP A 66 -7.98 -8.35 -3.75
CA TRP A 66 -7.77 -8.46 -2.32
C TRP A 66 -7.44 -7.09 -1.70
N ILE A 67 -6.56 -6.30 -2.34
CA ILE A 67 -6.20 -4.96 -1.84
C ILE A 67 -7.44 -4.05 -1.78
N VAL A 68 -8.26 -4.05 -2.82
CA VAL A 68 -9.51 -3.25 -2.83
C VAL A 68 -10.45 -3.69 -1.71
N ARG A 69 -10.60 -5.00 -1.47
CA ARG A 69 -11.40 -5.51 -0.33
C ARG A 69 -10.82 -5.10 1.02
N PHE A 70 -9.49 -5.12 1.16
CA PHE A 70 -8.80 -4.67 2.38
C PHE A 70 -9.01 -3.18 2.64
N ILE A 71 -9.00 -2.33 1.59
CA ILE A 71 -9.28 -0.90 1.74
C ILE A 71 -10.73 -0.69 2.20
N HIS A 72 -11.69 -1.38 1.57
CA HIS A 72 -13.10 -1.30 1.94
C HIS A 72 -13.40 -1.84 3.35
N SER A 73 -12.54 -2.68 3.92
CA SER A 73 -12.70 -3.16 5.30
C SER A 73 -12.19 -2.16 6.35
N GLN A 74 -11.48 -1.10 5.94
CA GLN A 74 -11.03 -0.06 6.86
C GLN A 74 -12.21 0.82 7.32
N HIS A 75 -12.09 1.39 8.52
CA HIS A 75 -13.14 2.24 9.10
C HIS A 75 -12.80 3.74 9.12
N SER A 76 -11.51 4.10 9.04
CA SER A 76 -11.07 5.50 9.07
C SER A 76 -11.08 6.08 7.65
N PRO A 77 -11.86 7.14 7.36
CA PRO A 77 -11.87 7.79 6.04
C PRO A 77 -10.49 8.27 5.61
N LYS A 78 -9.69 8.79 6.55
CA LYS A 78 -8.30 9.22 6.29
C LYS A 78 -7.42 8.05 5.85
N ARG A 79 -7.52 6.91 6.54
CA ARG A 79 -6.76 5.70 6.19
C ARG A 79 -7.19 5.14 4.83
N ILE A 80 -8.49 5.16 4.55
CA ILE A 80 -9.03 4.76 3.25
C ILE A 80 -8.43 5.65 2.15
N SER A 81 -8.43 6.97 2.33
CA SER A 81 -7.81 7.92 1.40
C SER A 81 -6.34 7.59 1.16
N PHE A 82 -5.55 7.48 2.24
CA PHE A 82 -4.13 7.17 2.16
C PHE A 82 -3.83 5.86 1.41
N LEU A 83 -4.63 4.82 1.64
CA LEU A 83 -4.46 3.55 0.92
C LEU A 83 -4.82 3.67 -0.56
N TYR A 84 -5.81 4.50 -0.92
CA TYR A 84 -6.07 4.82 -2.32
C TYR A 84 -4.96 5.68 -2.94
N ASP A 85 -4.35 6.59 -2.19
CA ASP A 85 -3.20 7.37 -2.63
C ASP A 85 -1.99 6.45 -2.89
N CYS A 86 -1.79 5.42 -2.05
CA CYS A 86 -0.83 4.36 -2.30
C CYS A 86 -1.13 3.61 -3.62
N LEU A 87 -2.39 3.25 -3.89
CA LEU A 87 -2.75 2.61 -5.15
C LEU A 87 -2.54 3.52 -6.36
N ALA A 88 -2.90 4.80 -6.26
CA ALA A 88 -2.67 5.79 -7.30
C ALA A 88 -1.17 5.92 -7.59
N MET A 89 -0.34 6.04 -6.56
CA MET A 89 1.12 6.10 -6.69
C MET A 89 1.70 4.82 -7.31
N ALA A 90 1.16 3.65 -6.98
CA ALA A 90 1.56 2.39 -7.61
C ALA A 90 1.26 2.37 -9.12
N VAL A 91 0.14 2.95 -9.56
CA VAL A 91 -0.18 3.10 -10.98
C VAL A 91 0.73 4.15 -11.65
N GLU A 92 0.92 5.31 -11.03
CA GLU A 92 1.80 6.38 -11.54
C GLU A 92 3.24 5.90 -11.74
N THR A 93 3.73 5.06 -10.84
CA THR A 93 5.08 4.47 -10.92
C THR A 93 5.16 3.20 -11.79
N SER A 94 4.06 2.88 -12.51
CA SER A 94 3.95 1.70 -13.38
C SER A 94 4.17 0.36 -12.66
N LEU A 95 3.97 0.33 -11.34
CA LEU A 95 3.98 -0.90 -10.55
C LEU A 95 2.69 -1.70 -10.80
N LEU A 96 1.54 -1.03 -10.75
CA LEU A 96 0.24 -1.61 -11.05
C LEU A 96 -0.24 -1.17 -12.44
N PRO A 97 -0.88 -2.06 -13.21
CA PRO A 97 -1.53 -1.66 -14.43
C PRO A 97 -2.69 -0.68 -14.12
N PRO A 98 -2.93 0.32 -14.99
CA PRO A 98 -4.03 1.28 -14.81
C PRO A 98 -5.42 0.69 -15.10
N LYS A 99 -5.50 -0.53 -15.65
CA LYS A 99 -6.72 -1.22 -16.06
C LYS A 99 -6.74 -2.63 -15.50
#